data_AF-A0A7J4SX20-F1
#
_entry.id   AF-A0A7J4SX20-F1
#
_cell.length_a   1.000
_cell.length_b   1.000
_cell.length_c   1.000
_cell.angle_alpha   90.00
_cell.angle_beta   90.00
_cell.angle_gamma   90.00
#
_symmetry.space_group_name_H-M   'P 1'
#
loop_
_entity.id
_entity.type
_entity.pdbx_description
1 polymer ?
#
loop_
_entity_poly.entity_id
_entity_poly.type
_entity_poly.pdbx_seq_one_letter_code
_entity_poly.pdbx_strand_id
1 'polypeptide(L)'
;MFDTDNDGLEDGEEVIAGADNFVTHANNSDTDNDGLIDGNEILFIPRPFQHETNPLINDTDADGMLDGWEMQVKSTEGNTNSHSLWVAVSTWDRPGCTESTSNSCLMEPGGYVWINWLGGFELQKKYEVHEMNLSGFDLPGNTLCDGCKGRWALDPSLNSLKDDTYDIDNDTLANGAESPSNWNTNPVDDDTDGDMLPDGWEVEYSYEAINNNLVDNATISAYGARGVMDPSMADSDLDGINDGDEDPDSDGLNRTGLVKKYCPGYNDSTNAECNIDPDTPDGMKFYNNLENYTNLEELQNGTNPVSNDTDGDAWEDGPEVYYMDHDDDGMATGWEYHFEFDPFDGADRLVDSDGDGHTNYCEFKWDTNPRNPISFPGQGELCDPFEGQ
;
A
#
# COMPACT_ATOMS: atom_id res chain seq x y z
N MET A 1 -38.26 -3.28 -30.23
CA MET A 1 -37.17 -3.33 -29.27
C MET A 1 -37.69 -3.95 -27.99
N PHE A 2 -37.35 -5.21 -27.81
CA PHE A 2 -37.28 -5.84 -26.50
C PHE A 2 -35.80 -6.11 -26.26
N ASP A 3 -35.39 -5.97 -25.02
CA ASP A 3 -34.07 -6.22 -24.46
C ASP A 3 -34.40 -6.97 -23.16
N THR A 4 -34.16 -8.27 -23.15
CA THR A 4 -34.73 -9.18 -22.16
C THR A 4 -33.87 -9.25 -20.90
N ASP A 5 -32.56 -9.19 -21.04
CA ASP A 5 -31.56 -9.23 -19.98
C ASP A 5 -31.03 -7.84 -19.57
N ASN A 6 -31.37 -6.79 -20.33
CA ASN A 6 -31.08 -5.38 -20.04
C ASN A 6 -29.58 -5.04 -20.09
N ASP A 7 -28.86 -5.64 -21.03
CA ASP A 7 -27.44 -5.35 -21.28
C ASP A 7 -27.24 -4.15 -22.23
N GLY A 8 -28.33 -3.63 -22.83
CA GLY A 8 -28.30 -2.52 -23.78
C GLY A 8 -28.30 -2.94 -25.25
N LEU A 9 -28.26 -4.23 -25.54
CA LEU A 9 -28.48 -4.81 -26.87
C LEU A 9 -29.95 -5.21 -27.02
N GLU A 10 -30.42 -5.27 -28.26
CA GLU A 10 -31.79 -5.69 -28.52
C GLU A 10 -31.84 -7.17 -28.82
N ASP A 11 -32.82 -7.90 -28.28
CA ASP A 11 -32.99 -9.36 -28.49
C ASP A 11 -32.88 -9.78 -29.98
N GLY A 12 -33.30 -8.88 -30.88
CA GLY A 12 -33.30 -9.10 -32.32
C GLY A 12 -31.93 -9.00 -32.99
N GLU A 13 -31.04 -8.15 -32.46
CA GLU A 13 -29.63 -8.02 -32.86
C GLU A 13 -28.80 -9.16 -32.29
N GLU A 14 -29.04 -9.56 -31.05
CA GLU A 14 -28.27 -10.63 -30.41
C GLU A 14 -28.49 -12.00 -31.05
N VAL A 15 -29.68 -12.29 -31.59
CA VAL A 15 -29.96 -13.57 -32.28
C VAL A 15 -29.64 -13.57 -33.77
N ILE A 16 -29.28 -12.42 -34.37
CA ILE A 16 -28.92 -12.28 -35.78
C ILE A 16 -27.81 -11.24 -35.90
N ALA A 17 -26.64 -11.65 -36.39
CA ALA A 17 -25.47 -10.78 -36.60
C ALA A 17 -25.87 -9.36 -37.02
N GLY A 18 -25.71 -8.45 -36.06
CA GLY A 18 -26.19 -7.07 -36.10
C GLY A 18 -25.32 -6.15 -36.96
N ALA A 19 -25.27 -4.87 -36.58
CA ALA A 19 -24.37 -3.93 -37.22
C ALA A 19 -22.90 -4.15 -36.79
N ASP A 20 -22.73 -4.70 -35.59
CA ASP A 20 -21.48 -5.09 -34.94
C ASP A 20 -20.91 -6.44 -35.45
N ASN A 21 -21.75 -7.30 -36.03
CA ASN A 21 -21.49 -8.68 -36.46
C ASN A 21 -21.32 -9.71 -35.32
N PHE A 22 -21.64 -9.35 -34.09
CA PHE A 22 -21.65 -10.31 -32.98
C PHE A 22 -23.03 -10.96 -32.84
N VAL A 23 -23.06 -12.16 -32.25
CA VAL A 23 -24.28 -12.93 -32.00
C VAL A 23 -24.16 -13.46 -30.58
N THR A 24 -24.76 -12.73 -29.66
CA THR A 24 -24.75 -12.98 -28.21
C THR A 24 -26.03 -13.69 -27.77
N HIS A 25 -26.24 -13.84 -26.46
CA HIS A 25 -27.42 -14.50 -25.92
C HIS A 25 -28.41 -13.48 -25.36
N ALA A 26 -29.53 -13.29 -26.05
CA ALA A 26 -30.66 -12.41 -25.66
C ALA A 26 -31.40 -12.74 -24.34
N ASN A 27 -30.81 -13.53 -23.46
CA ASN A 27 -31.34 -13.79 -22.13
C ASN A 27 -30.23 -13.95 -21.09
N ASN A 28 -29.00 -13.61 -21.46
CA ASN A 28 -27.80 -13.64 -20.67
C ASN A 28 -26.95 -12.42 -21.03
N SER A 29 -26.98 -11.42 -20.16
CA SER A 29 -26.34 -10.11 -20.36
C SER A 29 -24.82 -10.12 -20.48
N ASP A 30 -24.18 -11.25 -20.23
CA ASP A 30 -22.72 -11.46 -20.23
C ASP A 30 -22.48 -12.87 -20.81
N THR A 31 -22.29 -12.93 -22.13
CA THR A 31 -22.34 -14.16 -22.90
C THR A 31 -21.15 -15.07 -22.62
N ASP A 32 -19.96 -14.53 -22.41
CA ASP A 32 -18.74 -15.29 -22.15
C ASP A 32 -18.36 -15.39 -20.67
N ASN A 33 -19.10 -14.71 -19.78
CA ASN A 33 -19.03 -14.78 -18.32
C ASN A 33 -17.73 -14.23 -17.74
N ASP A 34 -17.25 -13.12 -18.27
CA ASP A 34 -16.04 -12.45 -17.83
C ASP A 34 -16.30 -11.27 -16.87
N GLY A 35 -17.57 -10.89 -16.71
CA GLY A 35 -18.02 -9.80 -15.85
C GLY A 35 -18.28 -8.47 -16.58
N LEU A 36 -17.99 -8.37 -17.88
CA LEU A 36 -18.39 -7.27 -18.76
C LEU A 36 -19.68 -7.66 -19.46
N ILE A 37 -20.69 -6.78 -19.44
CA ILE A 37 -21.94 -7.07 -20.14
C ILE A 37 -21.75 -6.87 -21.65
N ASP A 38 -22.41 -7.68 -22.48
CA ASP A 38 -22.19 -7.72 -23.93
C ASP A 38 -22.34 -6.31 -24.55
N GLY A 39 -23.35 -5.54 -24.13
CA GLY A 39 -23.55 -4.17 -24.59
C GLY A 39 -22.42 -3.19 -24.23
N ASN A 40 -21.72 -3.39 -23.11
CA ASN A 40 -20.59 -2.57 -22.67
C ASN A 40 -19.29 -2.90 -23.42
N GLU A 41 -19.21 -4.06 -24.06
CA GLU A 41 -18.03 -4.45 -24.85
C GLU A 41 -18.00 -3.74 -26.20
N ILE A 42 -19.17 -3.57 -26.81
CA ILE A 42 -19.30 -3.11 -28.19
C ILE A 42 -19.94 -1.73 -28.35
N LEU A 43 -21.00 -1.41 -27.59
CA LEU A 43 -21.82 -0.22 -27.85
C LEU A 43 -21.68 0.86 -26.79
N PHE A 44 -21.56 0.47 -25.52
CA PHE A 44 -21.57 1.35 -24.35
C PHE A 44 -20.29 1.21 -23.52
N ILE A 45 -19.13 1.27 -24.19
CA ILE A 45 -17.81 1.14 -23.57
C ILE A 45 -17.70 1.97 -22.27
N PRO A 46 -17.39 1.35 -21.11
CA PRO A 46 -17.51 1.96 -19.77
C PRO A 46 -16.50 3.08 -19.48
N ARG A 47 -15.46 3.22 -20.30
CA ARG A 47 -14.41 4.22 -20.17
C ARG A 47 -14.06 4.88 -21.52
N PRO A 48 -13.60 6.15 -21.53
CA PRO A 48 -13.20 6.84 -22.76
C PRO A 48 -11.92 6.25 -23.34
N PHE A 49 -11.55 6.64 -24.56
CA PHE A 49 -10.27 6.24 -25.18
C PHE A 49 -10.02 4.72 -25.23
N GLN A 50 -11.08 3.92 -25.15
CA GLN A 50 -11.06 2.47 -25.15
C GLN A 50 -11.66 1.97 -26.46
N HIS A 51 -11.05 0.93 -27.01
CA HIS A 51 -11.61 0.19 -28.14
C HIS A 51 -12.49 -0.95 -27.64
N GLU A 52 -13.42 -1.37 -28.50
CA GLU A 52 -14.33 -2.50 -28.25
C GLU A 52 -13.59 -3.82 -27.97
N THR A 53 -14.18 -4.64 -27.09
CA THR A 53 -13.78 -6.03 -26.81
C THR A 53 -14.70 -7.00 -27.55
N ASN A 54 -14.56 -8.31 -27.32
CA ASN A 54 -15.33 -9.33 -28.01
C ASN A 54 -16.24 -10.10 -27.04
N PRO A 55 -17.58 -9.96 -27.14
CA PRO A 55 -18.54 -10.52 -26.19
C PRO A 55 -18.72 -12.04 -26.22
N LEU A 56 -17.81 -12.73 -26.91
CA LEU A 56 -17.77 -14.18 -27.04
C LEU A 56 -16.42 -14.75 -26.57
N ILE A 57 -15.50 -13.89 -26.11
CA ILE A 57 -14.15 -14.23 -25.67
C ILE A 57 -13.86 -13.44 -24.40
N ASN A 58 -13.85 -14.14 -23.28
CA ASN A 58 -13.64 -13.61 -21.93
C ASN A 58 -12.26 -12.97 -21.65
N ASP A 59 -11.37 -12.96 -22.63
CA ASP A 59 -9.98 -12.46 -22.59
C ASP A 59 -9.63 -12.15 -24.06
N THR A 60 -10.01 -10.95 -24.50
CA THR A 60 -10.02 -10.55 -25.90
C THR A 60 -8.60 -10.39 -26.45
N ASP A 61 -7.66 -9.92 -25.65
CA ASP A 61 -6.27 -9.67 -26.06
C ASP A 61 -5.31 -10.86 -25.77
N ALA A 62 -5.82 -11.89 -25.09
CA ALA A 62 -5.16 -13.15 -24.76
C ALA A 62 -3.91 -12.96 -23.89
N ASP A 63 -3.98 -12.07 -22.91
CA ASP A 63 -2.93 -11.87 -21.91
C ASP A 63 -3.16 -12.57 -20.56
N GLY A 64 -4.35 -13.13 -20.38
CA GLY A 64 -4.72 -13.95 -19.22
C GLY A 64 -5.50 -13.19 -18.15
N MET A 65 -5.72 -11.89 -18.35
CA MET A 65 -6.68 -11.09 -17.58
C MET A 65 -8.05 -11.13 -18.27
N LEU A 66 -9.13 -10.93 -17.50
CA LEU A 66 -10.49 -10.96 -18.04
C LEU A 66 -10.91 -9.53 -18.41
N ASP A 67 -11.58 -9.33 -19.54
CA ASP A 67 -11.92 -7.98 -20.03
C ASP A 67 -12.77 -7.23 -18.99
N GLY A 68 -13.75 -7.92 -18.40
CA GLY A 68 -14.60 -7.38 -17.33
C GLY A 68 -13.85 -6.98 -16.05
N TRP A 69 -12.75 -7.64 -15.72
CA TRP A 69 -11.93 -7.29 -14.56
C TRP A 69 -11.02 -6.09 -14.87
N GLU A 70 -10.38 -6.05 -16.04
CA GLU A 70 -9.52 -4.94 -16.46
C GLU A 70 -10.30 -3.63 -16.68
N MET A 71 -11.53 -3.73 -17.16
CA MET A 71 -12.41 -2.59 -17.41
C MET A 71 -13.29 -2.23 -16.21
N GLN A 72 -12.97 -2.76 -15.04
CA GLN A 72 -13.71 -2.43 -13.82
C GLN A 72 -13.65 -0.92 -13.55
N VAL A 73 -14.83 -0.36 -13.32
CA VAL A 73 -15.04 1.03 -12.94
C VAL A 73 -15.69 1.07 -11.55
N LYS A 74 -15.59 2.22 -10.88
CA LYS A 74 -16.08 2.36 -9.50
C LYS A 74 -17.59 2.14 -9.44
N SER A 75 -18.02 1.14 -8.66
CA SER A 75 -19.43 0.82 -8.43
C SER A 75 -19.76 0.79 -6.95
N THR A 76 -20.65 1.68 -6.52
CA THR A 76 -21.17 1.66 -5.14
C THR A 76 -22.13 0.50 -4.89
N GLU A 77 -22.80 0.00 -5.94
CA GLU A 77 -23.70 -1.15 -5.81
C GLU A 77 -22.92 -2.47 -5.73
N GLY A 78 -21.81 -2.57 -6.47
CA GLY A 78 -20.89 -3.70 -6.44
C GLY A 78 -19.85 -3.65 -5.32
N ASN A 79 -19.71 -2.51 -4.63
CA ASN A 79 -18.62 -2.23 -3.69
C ASN A 79 -17.23 -2.47 -4.31
N THR A 80 -17.05 -2.03 -5.55
CA THR A 80 -15.80 -2.20 -6.31
C THR A 80 -15.05 -0.89 -6.43
N ASN A 81 -13.71 -0.99 -6.40
CA ASN A 81 -12.82 0.09 -6.80
C ASN A 81 -12.67 0.11 -8.33
N SER A 82 -11.94 1.09 -8.86
CA SER A 82 -11.74 1.22 -10.30
C SER A 82 -10.35 0.77 -10.66
N HIS A 83 -10.23 -0.16 -11.61
CA HIS A 83 -8.97 -0.56 -12.22
C HIS A 83 -8.62 0.33 -13.43
N SER A 84 -9.53 1.24 -13.79
CA SER A 84 -9.38 2.10 -14.96
C SER A 84 -8.45 3.27 -14.66
N LEU A 85 -7.14 3.03 -14.72
CA LEU A 85 -6.09 4.05 -14.63
C LEU A 85 -5.61 4.48 -16.02
N TRP A 86 -5.79 5.76 -16.36
CA TRP A 86 -5.26 6.34 -17.59
C TRP A 86 -3.86 6.89 -17.36
N VAL A 87 -2.88 6.35 -18.09
CA VAL A 87 -1.47 6.72 -17.98
C VAL A 87 -1.09 7.61 -19.15
N ALA A 88 -0.59 8.82 -18.88
CA ALA A 88 -0.15 9.75 -19.92
C ALA A 88 1.18 10.42 -19.58
N VAL A 89 2.12 10.43 -20.54
CA VAL A 89 3.43 11.10 -20.43
C VAL A 89 3.52 12.42 -21.21
N SER A 90 2.39 12.85 -21.76
CA SER A 90 2.21 14.16 -22.39
C SER A 90 0.86 14.73 -21.98
N THR A 91 0.71 16.05 -22.07
CA THR A 91 -0.57 16.70 -21.84
C THR A 91 -1.65 16.16 -22.77
N TRP A 92 -2.88 16.06 -22.25
CA TRP A 92 -4.03 15.53 -22.97
C TRP A 92 -5.31 16.26 -22.56
N ASP A 93 -6.32 16.22 -23.42
CA ASP A 93 -7.61 16.89 -23.16
C ASP A 93 -8.62 15.91 -22.55
N ARG A 94 -9.20 16.30 -21.41
CA ARG A 94 -10.20 15.50 -20.71
C ARG A 94 -11.48 15.36 -21.55
N PRO A 95 -11.97 14.13 -21.79
CA PRO A 95 -13.16 13.90 -22.60
C PRO A 95 -14.40 14.47 -21.90
N GLY A 96 -15.33 15.01 -22.70
CA GLY A 96 -16.58 15.59 -22.19
C GLY A 96 -16.43 16.94 -21.47
N CYS A 97 -15.22 17.50 -21.40
CA CYS A 97 -14.99 18.80 -20.79
C CYS A 97 -15.20 19.95 -21.79
N THR A 98 -15.73 21.08 -21.30
CA THR A 98 -15.83 22.32 -22.08
C THR A 98 -15.01 23.43 -21.42
N GLU A 99 -14.07 23.97 -22.18
CA GLU A 99 -13.17 25.04 -21.72
C GLU A 99 -13.95 26.25 -21.22
N SER A 100 -13.61 26.74 -20.03
CA SER A 100 -14.17 27.96 -19.47
C SER A 100 -13.08 28.79 -18.80
N THR A 101 -13.35 30.07 -18.54
CA THR A 101 -12.39 30.98 -17.87
C THR A 101 -11.90 30.52 -16.50
N SER A 102 -12.53 29.50 -15.91
CA SER A 102 -12.20 28.95 -14.59
C SER A 102 -11.99 27.43 -14.58
N ASN A 103 -12.07 26.74 -15.73
CA ASN A 103 -11.92 25.29 -15.82
C ASN A 103 -11.17 24.94 -17.10
N SER A 104 -9.93 24.47 -16.94
CA SER A 104 -9.11 23.92 -18.01
C SER A 104 -9.48 22.45 -18.21
N CYS A 105 -9.64 22.03 -19.45
CA CYS A 105 -9.81 20.64 -19.83
C CYS A 105 -8.47 19.94 -20.05
N LEU A 106 -7.40 20.72 -20.21
CA LEU A 106 -6.05 20.21 -20.31
C LEU A 106 -5.62 19.55 -18.99
N MET A 107 -5.16 18.31 -19.09
CA MET A 107 -4.60 17.52 -18.02
C MET A 107 -3.08 17.42 -18.21
N GLU A 108 -2.35 17.47 -17.09
CA GLU A 108 -0.90 17.29 -17.08
C GLU A 108 -0.54 15.80 -17.24
N PRO A 109 0.72 15.46 -17.54
CA PRO A 109 1.20 14.08 -17.49
C PRO A 109 1.04 13.46 -16.09
N GLY A 110 0.67 12.19 -16.03
CA GLY A 110 0.43 11.43 -14.79
C GLY A 110 -0.53 10.25 -15.01
N GLY A 111 -0.80 9.52 -13.92
CA GLY A 111 -1.83 8.49 -13.83
C GLY A 111 -3.14 9.06 -13.26
N TYR A 112 -4.25 8.85 -13.95
CA TYR A 112 -5.56 9.38 -13.56
C TYR A 112 -6.62 8.28 -13.54
N VAL A 113 -7.25 8.09 -12.39
CA VAL A 113 -8.33 7.11 -12.23
C VAL A 113 -9.61 7.62 -12.90
N TRP A 114 -10.24 6.75 -13.68
CA TRP A 114 -11.56 6.95 -14.24
C TRP A 114 -12.62 6.32 -13.34
N ILE A 115 -13.58 7.13 -12.89
CA ILE A 115 -14.63 6.66 -11.97
C ILE A 115 -15.71 5.91 -12.73
N ASN A 116 -16.34 6.56 -13.72
CA ASN A 116 -17.37 6.07 -14.64
C ASN A 116 -17.89 7.28 -15.46
N TRP A 117 -18.85 7.10 -16.36
CA TRP A 117 -19.42 8.19 -17.17
C TRP A 117 -20.13 9.30 -16.39
N LEU A 118 -20.55 9.06 -15.14
CA LEU A 118 -21.16 10.09 -14.28
C LEU A 118 -20.10 10.87 -13.48
N GLY A 119 -19.06 10.19 -13.00
CA GLY A 119 -17.98 10.77 -12.20
C GLY A 119 -16.88 11.41 -13.03
N GLY A 120 -16.61 10.87 -14.22
CA GLY A 120 -15.49 11.27 -15.07
C GLY A 120 -14.12 10.84 -14.51
N PHE A 121 -13.07 11.49 -14.99
CA PHE A 121 -11.73 11.38 -14.43
C PHE A 121 -11.62 12.12 -13.09
N GLU A 122 -10.93 11.50 -12.15
CA GLU A 122 -10.43 12.20 -10.98
C GLU A 122 -9.44 13.30 -11.40
N LEU A 123 -9.58 14.47 -10.78
CA LEU A 123 -8.77 15.64 -11.12
C LEU A 123 -7.40 15.63 -10.45
N GLN A 124 -7.29 14.93 -9.33
CA GLN A 124 -6.02 14.66 -8.69
C GLN A 124 -5.39 13.47 -9.41
N LYS A 125 -4.08 13.57 -9.66
CA LYS A 125 -3.31 12.42 -10.12
C LYS A 125 -3.33 11.39 -8.99
N LYS A 126 -3.51 10.12 -9.35
CA LYS A 126 -3.21 9.04 -8.41
C LYS A 126 -1.70 8.85 -8.29
N TYR A 127 -1.03 8.82 -9.44
CA TYR A 127 0.43 8.71 -9.51
C TYR A 127 1.04 9.79 -10.40
N GLU A 128 2.16 10.34 -9.97
CA GLU A 128 3.08 11.08 -10.82
C GLU A 128 3.82 10.12 -11.77
N VAL A 129 4.30 10.65 -12.90
CA VAL A 129 4.98 9.83 -13.92
C VAL A 129 6.23 9.11 -13.38
N HIS A 130 6.85 9.64 -12.32
CA HIS A 130 8.04 9.04 -11.71
C HIS A 130 7.71 8.01 -10.61
N GLU A 131 6.46 7.90 -10.19
CA GLU A 131 6.00 6.93 -9.19
C GLU A 131 5.63 5.60 -9.87
N MET A 132 5.03 5.67 -11.06
CA MET A 132 4.70 4.47 -11.85
C MET A 132 5.93 3.81 -12.47
N ASN A 133 5.97 2.48 -12.48
CA ASN A 133 7.01 1.72 -13.17
C ASN A 133 6.69 1.55 -14.67
N LEU A 134 7.02 2.58 -15.44
CA LEU A 134 6.81 2.59 -16.89
C LEU A 134 7.94 1.89 -17.68
N SER A 135 8.77 1.07 -17.03
CA SER A 135 9.91 0.41 -17.67
C SER A 135 9.46 -0.65 -18.67
N GLY A 136 9.58 -0.35 -19.96
CA GLY A 136 9.09 -1.24 -21.02
C GLY A 136 7.61 -1.06 -21.35
N PHE A 137 6.88 -0.23 -20.59
CA PHE A 137 5.51 0.14 -20.87
C PHE A 137 5.44 1.12 -22.04
N ASP A 138 5.20 0.59 -23.24
CA ASP A 138 5.19 1.39 -24.46
C ASP A 138 3.96 2.33 -24.51
N LEU A 139 4.25 3.63 -24.63
CA LEU A 139 3.25 4.71 -24.73
C LEU A 139 3.27 5.35 -26.14
N PRO A 140 2.67 4.69 -27.15
CA PRO A 140 2.59 5.24 -28.49
C PRO A 140 1.69 6.49 -28.53
N GLY A 141 1.79 7.24 -29.62
CA GLY A 141 0.84 8.32 -29.87
C GLY A 141 -0.56 7.73 -30.09
N ASN A 142 -1.52 8.16 -29.28
CA ASN A 142 -2.88 7.67 -29.27
C ASN A 142 -3.82 8.69 -29.91
N THR A 143 -4.49 8.27 -30.98
CA THR A 143 -5.39 9.14 -31.76
C THR A 143 -6.70 9.45 -31.03
N LEU A 144 -7.09 8.64 -30.04
CA LEU A 144 -8.32 8.84 -29.28
C LEU A 144 -8.23 10.05 -28.34
N CYS A 145 -7.01 10.42 -27.92
CA CYS A 145 -6.73 11.59 -27.09
C CYS A 145 -6.03 12.72 -27.87
N ASP A 146 -6.40 12.92 -29.15
CA ASP A 146 -5.82 13.95 -30.04
C ASP A 146 -4.29 13.85 -30.23
N GLY A 147 -3.77 12.63 -30.27
CA GLY A 147 -2.35 12.37 -30.53
C GLY A 147 -1.46 12.46 -29.28
N CYS A 148 -2.05 12.47 -28.09
CA CYS A 148 -1.31 12.38 -26.83
C CYS A 148 -0.55 11.04 -26.73
N LYS A 149 0.47 10.97 -25.89
CA LYS A 149 1.15 9.73 -25.51
C LYS A 149 0.52 9.19 -24.23
N GLY A 150 -0.54 8.41 -24.38
CA GLY A 150 -1.26 7.80 -23.27
C GLY A 150 -2.04 6.55 -23.68
N ARG A 151 -2.22 5.66 -22.73
CA ARG A 151 -3.02 4.42 -22.83
C ARG A 151 -3.55 4.03 -21.45
N TRP A 152 -4.53 3.13 -21.41
CA TRP A 152 -4.95 2.50 -20.17
C TRP A 152 -3.84 1.61 -19.61
N ALA A 153 -3.74 1.57 -18.28
CA ALA A 153 -2.84 0.68 -17.55
C ALA A 153 -3.14 -0.79 -17.89
N LEU A 154 -4.43 -1.14 -17.88
CA LEU A 154 -4.98 -2.41 -18.33
C LEU A 154 -5.79 -2.16 -19.60
N ASP A 155 -5.50 -2.81 -20.73
CA ASP A 155 -6.23 -2.62 -22.00
C ASP A 155 -6.59 -3.95 -22.68
N PRO A 156 -7.82 -4.47 -22.47
CA PRO A 156 -8.25 -5.75 -23.02
C PRO A 156 -8.61 -5.70 -24.52
N SER A 157 -8.45 -4.55 -25.18
CA SER A 157 -8.93 -4.42 -26.56
C SER A 157 -8.18 -5.33 -27.54
N LEU A 158 -8.88 -5.75 -28.60
CA LEU A 158 -8.32 -6.69 -29.57
C LEU A 158 -7.04 -6.15 -30.25
N ASN A 159 -5.91 -6.85 -30.04
CA ASN A 159 -4.56 -6.46 -30.47
C ASN A 159 -3.99 -5.22 -29.76
N SER A 160 -4.44 -4.95 -28.54
CA SER A 160 -3.73 -4.08 -27.60
C SER A 160 -2.32 -4.64 -27.33
N LEU A 161 -1.53 -3.85 -26.63
CA LEU A 161 -0.22 -4.28 -26.13
C LEU A 161 -0.46 -4.97 -24.78
N LYS A 162 -0.20 -6.27 -24.70
CA LYS A 162 -0.26 -7.05 -23.44
C LYS A 162 0.22 -6.27 -22.25
N ASP A 163 -0.52 -6.32 -21.15
CA ASP A 163 -0.17 -5.60 -19.93
C ASP A 163 -0.19 -6.41 -18.63
N ASP A 164 -0.47 -7.72 -18.73
CA ASP A 164 -0.36 -8.72 -17.65
C ASP A 164 0.96 -8.70 -16.84
N THR A 165 2.08 -8.40 -17.51
CA THR A 165 3.42 -8.46 -16.89
C THR A 165 3.94 -7.14 -16.33
N TYR A 166 3.21 -6.04 -16.51
CA TYR A 166 3.62 -4.77 -15.90
C TYR A 166 3.14 -4.68 -14.46
N ASP A 167 3.80 -3.82 -13.71
CA ASP A 167 3.51 -3.45 -12.34
C ASP A 167 3.37 -1.92 -12.43
N ILE A 168 2.14 -1.41 -12.44
CA ILE A 168 1.89 -0.02 -12.84
C ILE A 168 1.89 0.94 -11.66
N ASP A 169 1.44 0.48 -10.49
CA ASP A 169 1.46 1.18 -9.21
C ASP A 169 2.78 0.99 -8.43
N ASN A 170 3.69 0.16 -8.93
CA ASN A 170 5.07 0.03 -8.44
C ASN A 170 5.14 -0.52 -7.02
N ASP A 171 4.32 -1.51 -6.73
CA ASP A 171 4.22 -2.22 -5.45
C ASP A 171 4.99 -3.56 -5.45
N THR A 172 5.60 -3.92 -6.60
CA THR A 172 6.31 -5.17 -6.90
C THR A 172 5.45 -6.37 -7.30
N LEU A 173 4.13 -6.21 -7.38
CA LEU A 173 3.20 -7.20 -7.90
C LEU A 173 2.84 -6.87 -9.35
N ALA A 174 2.88 -7.87 -10.23
CA ALA A 174 2.48 -7.65 -11.62
C ALA A 174 0.96 -7.74 -11.76
N ASN A 175 0.36 -6.90 -12.62
CA ASN A 175 -1.07 -6.83 -12.92
C ASN A 175 -1.77 -8.21 -13.01
N GLY A 176 -1.19 -9.17 -13.74
CA GLY A 176 -1.80 -10.51 -13.88
C GLY A 176 -1.80 -11.35 -12.58
N ALA A 177 -0.84 -11.11 -11.68
CA ALA A 177 -0.75 -11.76 -10.37
C ALA A 177 -1.82 -11.26 -9.39
N GLU A 178 -2.39 -10.09 -9.66
CA GLU A 178 -3.42 -9.45 -8.84
C GLU A 178 -4.83 -9.91 -9.19
N SER A 179 -4.97 -10.66 -10.29
CA SER A 179 -6.26 -11.19 -10.73
C SER A 179 -7.01 -11.95 -9.61
N PRO A 180 -8.34 -12.03 -9.66
CA PRO A 180 -9.16 -12.63 -8.59
C PRO A 180 -8.82 -14.09 -8.27
N SER A 181 -8.26 -14.82 -9.24
CA SER A 181 -7.82 -16.21 -9.06
C SER A 181 -6.49 -16.37 -8.33
N ASN A 182 -5.71 -15.29 -8.22
CA ASN A 182 -4.39 -15.26 -7.60
C ASN A 182 -4.50 -14.54 -6.26
N TRP A 183 -4.12 -13.27 -6.16
CA TRP A 183 -4.16 -12.48 -4.92
C TRP A 183 -5.41 -11.60 -4.77
N ASN A 184 -6.18 -11.37 -5.85
CA ASN A 184 -7.40 -10.54 -5.83
C ASN A 184 -7.15 -9.16 -5.23
N THR A 185 -6.11 -8.52 -5.73
CA THR A 185 -5.74 -7.14 -5.43
C THR A 185 -6.15 -6.23 -6.57
N ASN A 186 -5.90 -4.94 -6.42
CA ASN A 186 -6.27 -3.91 -7.38
C ASN A 186 -5.01 -3.38 -8.08
N PRO A 187 -4.81 -3.65 -9.39
CA PRO A 187 -3.57 -3.32 -10.11
C PRO A 187 -3.22 -1.85 -10.30
N VAL A 188 -3.96 -0.95 -9.68
CA VAL A 188 -3.73 0.49 -9.78
C VAL A 188 -3.78 1.12 -8.40
N ASP A 189 -3.57 0.31 -7.36
CA ASP A 189 -3.64 0.61 -5.95
C ASP A 189 -2.60 -0.26 -5.22
N ASP A 190 -1.50 0.36 -4.85
CA ASP A 190 -0.34 -0.28 -4.24
C ASP A 190 -0.63 -0.92 -2.87
N ASP A 191 -1.72 -0.53 -2.21
CA ASP A 191 -2.20 -1.05 -0.91
C ASP A 191 -3.72 -1.28 -1.04
N THR A 192 -4.10 -2.51 -1.41
CA THR A 192 -5.48 -2.85 -1.77
C THR A 192 -6.42 -2.81 -0.57
N ASP A 193 -5.98 -3.30 0.58
CA ASP A 193 -6.82 -3.48 1.76
C ASP A 193 -6.70 -2.33 2.78
N GLY A 194 -5.72 -1.44 2.60
CA GLY A 194 -5.55 -0.19 3.32
C GLY A 194 -4.85 -0.35 4.66
N ASP A 195 -4.01 -1.37 4.82
CA ASP A 195 -3.28 -1.66 6.04
C ASP A 195 -1.88 -1.03 6.10
N MET A 196 -1.50 -0.29 5.05
CA MET A 196 -0.22 0.41 4.85
C MET A 196 0.95 -0.47 4.38
N LEU A 197 0.72 -1.74 4.06
CA LEU A 197 1.69 -2.60 3.39
C LEU A 197 1.41 -2.63 1.88
N PRO A 198 2.47 -2.64 1.04
CA PRO A 198 2.28 -2.80 -0.40
C PRO A 198 1.92 -4.25 -0.77
N ASP A 199 0.99 -4.44 -1.71
CA ASP A 199 0.46 -5.77 -2.01
C ASP A 199 1.59 -6.75 -2.42
N GLY A 200 2.50 -6.32 -3.29
CA GLY A 200 3.65 -7.13 -3.71
C GLY A 200 4.63 -7.51 -2.59
N TRP A 201 4.80 -6.63 -1.59
CA TRP A 201 5.65 -6.89 -0.42
C TRP A 201 5.03 -7.98 0.47
N GLU A 202 3.73 -7.89 0.71
CA GLU A 202 2.97 -8.89 1.47
C GLU A 202 3.01 -10.26 0.80
N VAL A 203 2.87 -10.30 -0.53
CA VAL A 203 2.98 -11.53 -1.32
C VAL A 203 4.36 -12.18 -1.16
N GLU A 204 5.44 -11.38 -1.24
CA GLU A 204 6.82 -11.88 -1.09
C GLU A 204 7.01 -12.57 0.27
N TYR A 205 6.66 -11.89 1.35
CA TYR A 205 6.90 -12.40 2.69
C TYR A 205 5.89 -13.46 3.13
N SER A 206 4.67 -13.45 2.58
CA SER A 206 3.75 -14.57 2.71
C SER A 206 4.31 -15.86 2.11
N TYR A 207 4.96 -15.79 0.94
CA TYR A 207 5.65 -16.96 0.38
C TYR A 207 6.83 -17.39 1.25
N GLU A 208 7.60 -16.45 1.79
CA GLU A 208 8.72 -16.75 2.67
C GLU A 208 8.27 -17.44 3.96
N ALA A 209 7.24 -16.92 4.64
CA ALA A 209 6.67 -17.49 5.86
C ALA A 209 6.22 -18.95 5.68
N ILE A 210 5.55 -19.23 4.56
CA ILE A 210 5.11 -20.59 4.20
C ILE A 210 6.32 -21.51 3.95
N ASN A 211 7.36 -21.02 3.27
CA ASN A 211 8.58 -21.79 3.01
C ASN A 211 9.38 -22.08 4.30
N ASN A 212 9.38 -21.13 5.23
CA ASN A 212 10.03 -21.23 6.54
C ASN A 212 9.21 -22.04 7.55
N ASN A 213 7.97 -22.46 7.22
CA ASN A 213 7.05 -23.21 8.08
C ASN A 213 6.67 -22.44 9.37
N LEU A 214 6.64 -21.11 9.31
CA LEU A 214 6.13 -20.27 10.40
C LEU A 214 4.62 -20.46 10.57
N VAL A 215 3.95 -20.65 9.44
CA VAL A 215 2.51 -20.91 9.33
C VAL A 215 2.24 -22.10 8.45
N ASP A 216 1.07 -22.73 8.62
CA ASP A 216 0.64 -23.81 7.75
C ASP A 216 -0.50 -23.38 6.82
N ASN A 217 -0.47 -23.85 5.57
CA ASN A 217 -1.45 -23.45 4.57
C ASN A 217 -2.90 -23.82 4.95
N ALA A 218 -3.10 -24.74 5.92
CA ALA A 218 -4.42 -25.12 6.39
C ALA A 218 -4.98 -24.18 7.48
N THR A 219 -4.13 -23.48 8.24
CA THR A 219 -4.56 -22.41 9.16
C THR A 219 -4.93 -21.17 8.38
N ILE A 220 -4.10 -20.75 7.44
CA ILE A 220 -4.32 -19.57 6.58
C ILE A 220 -5.66 -19.70 5.82
N SER A 221 -5.83 -20.81 5.08
CA SER A 221 -7.07 -21.06 4.33
C SER A 221 -8.33 -21.26 5.19
N ALA A 222 -8.19 -21.46 6.50
CA ALA A 222 -9.33 -21.51 7.41
C ALA A 222 -9.92 -20.12 7.67
N TYR A 223 -9.10 -19.08 7.58
CA TYR A 223 -9.51 -17.68 7.71
C TYR A 223 -9.95 -17.06 6.37
N GLY A 224 -9.60 -17.72 5.27
CA GLY A 224 -9.91 -17.24 3.91
C GLY A 224 -8.77 -16.46 3.27
N ALA A 225 -7.72 -16.19 4.05
CA ALA A 225 -6.47 -15.62 3.58
C ALA A 225 -5.70 -16.60 2.68
N ARG A 226 -4.80 -16.05 1.88
CA ARG A 226 -3.84 -16.70 0.99
C ARG A 226 -2.41 -16.62 1.50
N GLY A 227 -2.16 -15.77 2.50
CA GLY A 227 -0.86 -15.50 3.12
C GLY A 227 -0.96 -15.29 4.64
N VAL A 228 0.17 -14.97 5.27
CA VAL A 228 0.20 -14.40 6.64
C VAL A 228 -0.16 -12.93 6.63
N MET A 229 0.16 -12.27 5.52
CA MET A 229 -0.19 -10.92 5.18
C MET A 229 -0.80 -11.06 3.77
N ASP A 230 -2.10 -11.33 3.70
CA ASP A 230 -2.83 -11.44 2.44
C ASP A 230 -3.26 -10.03 2.03
N PRO A 231 -2.75 -9.51 0.91
CA PRO A 231 -2.96 -8.12 0.50
C PRO A 231 -4.41 -7.75 0.16
N SER A 232 -5.32 -8.73 0.17
CA SER A 232 -6.75 -8.50 0.03
C SER A 232 -7.50 -8.46 1.37
N MET A 233 -6.79 -8.56 2.49
CA MET A 233 -7.32 -8.72 3.83
C MET A 233 -6.44 -8.02 4.89
N ALA A 234 -6.83 -6.80 5.27
CA ALA A 234 -6.08 -5.99 6.24
C ALA A 234 -5.83 -6.62 7.64
N ASP A 235 -6.48 -7.74 7.96
CA ASP A 235 -6.28 -8.56 9.17
C ASP A 235 -6.46 -10.02 8.72
N SER A 236 -5.35 -10.65 8.33
CA SER A 236 -5.33 -11.94 7.65
C SER A 236 -5.71 -13.10 8.55
N ASP A 237 -5.39 -13.01 9.84
CA ASP A 237 -5.62 -14.08 10.82
C ASP A 237 -6.86 -13.84 11.71
N LEU A 238 -7.47 -12.66 11.61
CA LEU A 238 -8.69 -12.20 12.27
C LEU A 238 -8.53 -12.07 13.80
N ASP A 239 -7.35 -11.73 14.29
CA ASP A 239 -7.09 -11.48 15.71
C ASP A 239 -7.47 -10.06 16.17
N GLY A 240 -7.72 -9.15 15.21
CA GLY A 240 -8.11 -7.77 15.42
C GLY A 240 -6.96 -6.75 15.39
N ILE A 241 -5.75 -7.17 15.03
CA ILE A 241 -4.61 -6.35 14.65
C ILE A 241 -4.49 -6.40 13.13
N ASN A 242 -4.15 -5.27 12.51
CA ASN A 242 -3.94 -5.26 11.07
C ASN A 242 -2.56 -5.83 10.74
N ASP A 243 -2.38 -6.43 9.56
CA ASP A 243 -1.14 -7.10 9.17
C ASP A 243 0.06 -6.14 9.25
N GLY A 244 -0.06 -4.88 8.83
CA GLY A 244 0.96 -3.83 9.00
C GLY A 244 1.38 -3.50 10.45
N ASP A 245 0.48 -3.74 11.42
CA ASP A 245 0.71 -3.53 12.86
C ASP A 245 1.17 -4.81 13.59
N GLU A 246 1.25 -5.95 12.89
CA GLU A 246 1.71 -7.22 13.45
C GLU A 246 3.23 -7.31 13.53
N ASP A 247 3.71 -8.22 14.38
CA ASP A 247 5.12 -8.59 14.57
C ASP A 247 5.22 -10.13 14.62
N PRO A 248 5.26 -10.81 13.45
CA PRO A 248 5.18 -12.25 13.35
C PRO A 248 6.40 -13.00 13.91
N ASP A 249 7.59 -12.41 13.87
CA ASP A 249 8.84 -13.04 14.29
C ASP A 249 9.31 -12.63 15.70
N SER A 250 8.67 -11.60 16.28
CA SER A 250 8.86 -11.12 17.65
C SER A 250 10.30 -10.70 17.94
N ASP A 251 10.92 -9.99 17.01
CA ASP A 251 12.32 -9.62 17.06
C ASP A 251 12.60 -8.22 17.66
N GLY A 252 11.55 -7.54 18.13
CA GLY A 252 11.65 -6.26 18.83
C GLY A 252 12.46 -6.29 20.13
N LEU A 253 12.55 -5.15 20.82
CA LEU A 253 13.38 -5.02 22.02
C LEU A 253 12.77 -5.74 23.22
N ASN A 254 13.64 -6.45 23.96
CA ASN A 254 13.24 -7.17 25.16
C ASN A 254 12.67 -6.24 26.27
N ARG A 255 11.36 -6.31 26.48
CA ARG A 255 10.64 -5.56 27.52
C ARG A 255 11.21 -5.67 28.93
N THR A 256 11.70 -6.85 29.33
CA THR A 256 12.29 -7.02 30.66
C THR A 256 13.59 -6.23 30.79
N GLY A 257 14.36 -6.10 29.71
CA GLY A 257 15.54 -5.24 29.62
C GLY A 257 15.16 -3.77 29.71
N LEU A 258 14.17 -3.34 28.91
CA LEU A 258 13.68 -1.97 28.87
C LEU A 258 13.16 -1.49 30.23
N VAL A 259 12.31 -2.29 30.90
CA VAL A 259 11.77 -1.91 32.22
C VAL A 259 12.90 -1.76 33.25
N LYS A 260 13.95 -2.60 33.20
CA LYS A 260 15.10 -2.45 34.09
C LYS A 260 15.94 -1.20 33.77
N LYS A 261 15.98 -0.78 32.52
CA LYS A 261 16.69 0.40 32.04
C LYS A 261 15.98 1.68 32.48
N TYR A 262 14.70 1.85 32.11
CA TYR A 262 13.94 3.09 32.32
C TYR A 262 13.12 3.13 33.61
N CYS A 263 12.87 1.99 34.25
CA CYS A 263 12.13 1.91 35.52
C CYS A 263 12.71 0.82 36.46
N PRO A 264 13.97 0.95 36.91
CA PRO A 264 14.63 -0.06 37.74
C PRO A 264 13.92 -0.32 39.08
N GLY A 265 13.15 0.65 39.58
CA GLY A 265 12.29 0.52 40.76
C GLY A 265 10.95 -0.20 40.54
N TYR A 266 10.64 -0.63 39.31
CA TYR A 266 9.37 -1.30 39.04
C TYR A 266 9.21 -2.56 39.89
N ASN A 267 8.12 -2.63 40.66
CA ASN A 267 7.85 -3.69 41.64
C ASN A 267 8.93 -3.90 42.72
N ASP A 268 9.83 -2.93 42.93
CA ASP A 268 10.81 -2.95 44.01
C ASP A 268 10.37 -2.02 45.16
N SER A 269 10.15 -2.59 46.34
CA SER A 269 9.83 -1.80 47.55
C SER A 269 11.00 -0.97 48.10
N THR A 270 12.21 -1.18 47.57
CA THR A 270 13.46 -0.58 48.05
C THR A 270 14.08 0.44 47.09
N ASN A 271 13.71 0.41 45.82
CA ASN A 271 14.07 1.42 44.82
C ASN A 271 12.80 2.01 44.22
N ALA A 272 12.68 3.34 44.21
CA ALA A 272 11.55 4.06 43.64
C ALA A 272 11.92 4.81 42.35
N GLU A 273 13.14 4.61 41.83
CA GLU A 273 13.60 5.21 40.57
C GLU A 273 12.82 4.62 39.40
N CYS A 274 12.04 5.48 38.76
CA CYS A 274 11.23 5.14 37.60
C CYS A 274 10.99 6.38 36.76
N ASN A 275 11.68 6.45 35.62
CA ASN A 275 11.62 7.58 34.71
C ASN A 275 10.46 7.42 33.72
N ILE A 276 10.25 6.18 33.24
CA ILE A 276 9.14 5.81 32.37
C ILE A 276 8.36 4.64 32.99
N ASP A 277 7.23 4.96 33.63
CA ASP A 277 6.41 3.98 34.35
C ASP A 277 5.55 3.13 33.40
N PRO A 278 5.77 1.80 33.32
CA PRO A 278 5.02 0.92 32.42
C PRO A 278 3.53 0.81 32.74
N ASP A 279 3.06 1.24 33.92
CA ASP A 279 1.64 1.22 34.27
C ASP A 279 0.92 2.52 33.84
N THR A 280 1.67 3.53 33.40
CA THR A 280 1.08 4.77 32.86
C THR A 280 0.70 4.61 31.39
N PRO A 281 -0.32 5.35 30.89
CA PRO A 281 -0.70 5.30 29.48
C PRO A 281 0.46 5.57 28.52
N ASP A 282 1.33 6.52 28.85
CA ASP A 282 2.47 6.89 28.01
C ASP A 282 3.60 5.84 28.10
N GLY A 283 3.87 5.31 29.29
CA GLY A 283 4.84 4.24 29.45
C GLY A 283 4.41 2.93 28.79
N MET A 284 3.13 2.54 28.87
CA MET A 284 2.63 1.36 28.13
C MET A 284 2.90 1.48 26.64
N LYS A 285 2.65 2.66 26.05
CA LYS A 285 2.96 2.91 24.64
C LYS A 285 4.46 2.82 24.37
N PHE A 286 5.29 3.45 25.20
CA PHE A 286 6.74 3.37 25.07
C PHE A 286 7.26 1.93 25.04
N TYR A 287 6.85 1.09 26.00
CA TYR A 287 7.33 -0.29 26.04
C TYR A 287 6.73 -1.17 24.94
N ASN A 288 5.45 -0.98 24.59
CA ASN A 288 4.82 -1.78 23.54
C ASN A 288 5.41 -1.44 22.16
N ASN A 289 5.61 -0.15 21.84
CA ASN A 289 6.21 0.26 20.57
C ASN A 289 7.66 -0.19 20.41
N LEU A 290 8.39 -0.43 21.52
CA LEU A 290 9.74 -0.96 21.44
C LEU A 290 9.77 -2.49 21.44
N GLU A 291 8.75 -3.13 22.02
CA GLU A 291 8.63 -4.59 22.09
C GLU A 291 8.11 -5.18 20.78
N ASN A 292 7.24 -4.46 20.08
CA ASN A 292 6.67 -4.87 18.81
C ASN A 292 7.36 -4.09 17.69
N TYR A 293 8.22 -4.76 16.93
CA TYR A 293 8.79 -4.19 15.71
C TYR A 293 7.88 -4.61 14.57
N THR A 294 7.04 -3.68 14.10
CA THR A 294 5.91 -4.09 13.24
C THR A 294 6.32 -4.29 11.79
N ASN A 295 5.54 -5.05 11.03
CA ASN A 295 5.72 -5.24 9.58
C ASN A 295 5.88 -3.91 8.82
N LEU A 296 5.10 -2.89 9.20
CA LEU A 296 5.24 -1.54 8.64
C LEU A 296 6.59 -0.89 8.98
N GLU A 297 7.11 -1.08 10.20
CA GLU A 297 8.42 -0.58 10.59
C GLU A 297 9.53 -1.35 9.84
N GLU A 298 9.35 -2.64 9.61
CA GLU A 298 10.26 -3.47 8.81
C GLU A 298 10.33 -3.01 7.36
N LEU A 299 9.17 -2.77 6.74
CA LEU A 299 9.06 -2.18 5.40
C LEU A 299 9.82 -0.86 5.29
N GLN A 300 9.67 0.03 6.28
CA GLN A 300 10.29 1.35 6.28
C GLN A 300 11.82 1.30 6.43
N ASN A 301 12.34 0.29 7.14
CA ASN A 301 13.77 0.13 7.39
C ASN A 301 14.45 -0.87 6.43
N GLY A 302 13.67 -1.61 5.65
CA GLY A 302 14.16 -2.61 4.70
C GLY A 302 14.66 -3.89 5.36
N THR A 303 14.02 -4.29 6.46
CA THR A 303 14.25 -5.55 7.20
C THR A 303 13.13 -6.56 6.87
N ASN A 304 13.11 -7.73 7.52
CA ASN A 304 12.32 -8.89 7.11
C ASN A 304 11.25 -9.28 8.16
N PRO A 305 9.93 -9.09 7.85
CA PRO A 305 8.76 -9.35 8.75
C PRO A 305 8.65 -10.75 9.31
N VAL A 306 9.39 -11.70 8.73
CA VAL A 306 9.25 -13.12 9.01
C VAL A 306 10.61 -13.76 9.33
N SER A 307 11.65 -12.95 9.52
CA SER A 307 13.00 -13.41 9.86
C SER A 307 13.76 -12.37 10.65
N ASN A 308 13.97 -12.71 11.92
CA ASN A 308 14.57 -11.87 12.96
C ASN A 308 16.06 -11.47 12.81
N ASP A 309 16.68 -11.59 11.64
CA ASP A 309 18.10 -11.28 11.38
C ASP A 309 18.30 -11.19 9.86
N THR A 310 17.97 -10.02 9.30
CA THR A 310 17.94 -9.79 7.85
C THR A 310 19.32 -9.92 7.21
N ASP A 311 20.36 -9.42 7.88
CA ASP A 311 21.71 -9.34 7.30
C ASP A 311 22.63 -10.53 7.69
N GLY A 312 22.19 -11.36 8.63
CA GLY A 312 22.83 -12.60 9.05
C GLY A 312 24.06 -12.37 9.94
N ASP A 313 24.18 -11.22 10.59
CA ASP A 313 25.29 -10.89 11.48
C ASP A 313 25.10 -11.38 12.93
N ALA A 314 23.94 -11.99 13.20
CA ALA A 314 23.47 -12.48 14.49
C ALA A 314 23.01 -11.40 15.49
N TRP A 315 22.63 -10.23 15.00
CA TRP A 315 21.77 -9.28 15.69
C TRP A 315 20.34 -9.39 15.18
N GLU A 316 19.39 -8.94 16.00
CA GLU A 316 17.96 -8.92 15.65
C GLU A 316 17.63 -7.56 15.05
N ASP A 317 16.75 -7.52 14.04
CA ASP A 317 16.54 -6.33 13.20
C ASP A 317 16.00 -5.17 14.03
N GLY A 318 15.02 -5.42 14.91
CA GLY A 318 14.47 -4.42 15.82
C GLY A 318 15.54 -3.69 16.65
N PRO A 319 16.38 -4.40 17.45
CA PRO A 319 17.53 -3.82 18.11
C PRO A 319 18.54 -3.12 17.19
N GLU A 320 18.84 -3.68 16.01
CA GLU A 320 19.80 -3.08 15.08
C GLU A 320 19.34 -1.70 14.62
N VAL A 321 18.10 -1.60 14.14
CA VAL A 321 17.50 -0.35 13.70
C VAL A 321 17.37 0.64 14.85
N TYR A 322 16.94 0.18 16.03
CA TYR A 322 16.77 1.05 17.20
C TYR A 322 18.08 1.73 17.61
N TYR A 323 19.20 0.99 17.63
CA TYR A 323 20.50 1.49 18.11
C TYR A 323 21.35 2.18 17.03
N MET A 324 20.84 2.35 15.81
CA MET A 324 21.50 3.19 14.81
C MET A 324 21.63 4.64 15.32
N ASP A 325 22.60 5.38 14.77
CA ASP A 325 22.87 6.78 15.08
C ASP A 325 23.12 7.47 13.73
N HIS A 326 22.05 8.04 13.16
CA HIS A 326 22.04 8.47 11.75
C HIS A 326 22.82 9.77 11.50
N ASP A 327 22.98 10.61 12.51
CA ASP A 327 23.71 11.87 12.44
C ASP A 327 25.00 11.91 13.29
N ASP A 328 25.39 10.75 13.82
CA ASP A 328 26.59 10.51 14.62
C ASP A 328 26.66 11.44 15.86
N ASP A 329 25.51 11.74 16.45
CA ASP A 329 25.40 12.63 17.59
C ASP A 329 25.40 11.90 18.93
N GLY A 330 25.42 10.57 18.91
CA GLY A 330 25.49 9.72 20.10
C GLY A 330 24.15 9.51 20.80
N MET A 331 23.03 9.91 20.22
CA MET A 331 21.69 9.42 20.53
C MET A 331 21.31 8.29 19.56
N ALA A 332 20.43 7.41 20.01
CA ALA A 332 19.95 6.30 19.17
C ALA A 332 18.73 6.75 18.36
N THR A 333 18.70 6.47 17.06
CA THR A 333 17.64 6.83 16.13
C THR A 333 16.26 6.40 16.61
N GLY A 334 16.12 5.16 17.13
CA GLY A 334 14.84 4.71 17.66
C GLY A 334 14.38 5.47 18.92
N TRP A 335 15.32 5.98 19.72
CA TRP A 335 15.00 6.84 20.86
C TRP A 335 14.56 8.24 20.42
N GLU A 336 15.26 8.81 19.44
CA GLU A 336 14.92 10.10 18.84
C GLU A 336 13.54 10.07 18.20
N TYR A 337 13.26 9.03 17.41
CA TYR A 337 11.97 8.83 16.77
C TYR A 337 10.83 8.77 17.79
N HIS A 338 11.00 7.98 18.86
CA HIS A 338 9.98 7.87 19.91
C HIS A 338 9.66 9.23 20.56
N PHE A 339 10.69 10.04 20.83
CA PHE A 339 10.54 11.34 21.46
C PHE A 339 10.35 12.49 20.45
N GLU A 340 10.01 12.21 19.19
CA GLU A 340 9.76 13.20 18.14
C GLU A 340 10.93 14.19 17.95
N PHE A 341 12.15 13.68 18.01
CA PHE A 341 13.39 14.37 17.64
C PHE A 341 13.72 14.06 16.17
N ASP A 342 14.64 14.82 15.56
CA ASP A 342 15.00 14.65 14.15
C ASP A 342 16.30 13.84 14.08
N PRO A 343 16.26 12.52 13.74
CA PRO A 343 17.45 11.65 13.76
C PRO A 343 18.53 12.03 12.73
N PHE A 344 18.28 13.08 11.94
CA PHE A 344 19.21 13.62 10.95
C PHE A 344 19.71 15.03 11.31
N ASP A 345 19.33 15.58 12.48
CA ASP A 345 19.77 16.89 12.98
C ASP A 345 20.42 16.81 14.38
N GLY A 346 21.69 16.42 14.41
CA GLY A 346 22.44 16.24 15.66
C GLY A 346 22.71 17.52 16.47
N ALA A 347 22.11 18.65 16.09
CA ALA A 347 22.02 19.84 16.94
C ALA A 347 20.90 19.72 17.99
N ASP A 348 19.89 18.88 17.75
CA ASP A 348 18.72 18.74 18.62
C ASP A 348 19.08 18.08 19.97
N ARG A 349 20.15 17.30 20.03
CA ARG A 349 20.72 16.76 21.29
C ARG A 349 21.05 17.79 22.35
N LEU A 350 21.29 19.04 21.93
CA LEU A 350 21.60 20.18 22.79
C LEU A 350 20.35 20.93 23.27
N VAL A 351 19.18 20.56 22.77
CA VAL A 351 17.90 21.16 23.16
C VAL A 351 17.46 20.57 24.49
N ASP A 352 16.90 21.42 25.35
CA ASP A 352 16.20 21.07 26.58
C ASP A 352 14.70 21.15 26.26
N SER A 353 14.11 19.99 25.97
CA SER A 353 12.79 19.88 25.36
C SER A 353 11.64 20.10 26.35
N ASP A 354 11.82 19.76 27.61
CA ASP A 354 10.81 19.89 28.66
C ASP A 354 11.05 21.04 29.65
N GLY A 355 12.23 21.67 29.58
CA GLY A 355 12.60 22.85 30.35
C GLY A 355 13.07 22.54 31.77
N ASP A 356 13.52 21.33 32.05
CA ASP A 356 14.04 20.92 33.35
C ASP A 356 15.52 21.33 33.59
N GLY A 357 16.21 21.78 32.54
CA GLY A 357 17.61 22.19 32.54
C GLY A 357 18.61 21.13 32.07
N HIS A 358 18.14 19.98 31.59
CA HIS A 358 18.93 18.91 30.97
C HIS A 358 18.68 18.87 29.46
N THR A 359 19.70 18.52 28.69
CA THR A 359 19.56 18.41 27.22
C THR A 359 19.11 17.00 26.84
N ASN A 360 18.49 16.84 25.68
CA ASN A 360 18.05 15.55 25.13
C ASN A 360 19.15 14.48 25.24
N TYR A 361 20.40 14.80 24.86
CA TYR A 361 21.54 13.88 25.00
C TYR A 361 21.78 13.40 26.43
N CYS A 362 21.69 14.32 27.38
CA CYS A 362 21.92 13.98 28.79
C CYS A 362 20.83 13.09 29.35
N GLU A 363 19.61 13.24 28.85
CA GLU A 363 18.49 12.41 29.22
C GLU A 363 18.56 11.03 28.59
N PHE A 364 18.93 10.96 27.31
CA PHE A 364 19.24 9.70 26.64
C PHE A 364 20.31 8.91 27.40
N LYS A 365 21.40 9.58 27.80
CA LYS A 365 22.51 8.96 28.53
C LYS A 365 22.12 8.39 29.91
N TRP A 366 21.12 8.97 30.55
CA TRP A 366 20.68 8.62 31.91
C TRP A 366 19.28 8.01 31.95
N ASP A 367 18.76 7.57 30.80
CA ASP A 367 17.49 6.86 30.66
C ASP A 367 16.30 7.64 31.26
N THR A 368 16.32 8.97 31.15
CA THR A 368 15.22 9.85 31.58
C THR A 368 14.30 10.22 30.41
N ASN A 369 13.14 10.81 30.72
CA ASN A 369 12.11 11.16 29.74
C ASN A 369 12.18 12.65 29.38
N PRO A 370 12.64 12.99 28.16
CA PRO A 370 12.91 14.36 27.73
C PRO A 370 11.68 15.18 27.38
N ARG A 371 10.49 14.62 27.59
CA ARG A 371 9.20 15.29 27.43
C ARG A 371 8.52 15.49 28.78
N ASN A 372 9.17 15.14 29.89
CA ASN A 372 8.58 15.15 31.21
C ASN A 372 9.47 15.85 32.25
N PRO A 373 9.16 17.10 32.64
CA PRO A 373 10.07 17.94 33.44
C PRO A 373 10.24 17.52 34.92
N ILE A 374 9.64 16.38 35.30
CA ILE A 374 9.84 15.75 36.61
C ILE A 374 10.69 14.46 36.52
N SER A 375 11.05 14.03 35.33
CA SER A 375 11.91 12.88 35.06
C SER A 375 13.27 13.39 34.58
N PHE A 376 14.20 13.59 35.50
CA PHE A 376 15.48 14.24 35.20
C PHE A 376 16.67 13.51 35.84
N PRO A 377 17.88 13.66 35.29
CA PRO A 377 19.07 13.06 35.86
C PRO A 377 19.31 13.45 37.33
N GLY A 378 19.51 12.45 38.18
CA GLY A 378 19.67 12.56 39.62
C GLY A 378 21.04 13.07 40.10
N GLN A 379 21.20 13.15 41.42
CA GLN A 379 22.47 13.56 42.02
C GLN A 379 23.57 12.52 41.81
N GLY A 380 24.53 12.82 40.92
CA GLY A 380 25.66 11.95 40.60
C GLY A 380 25.72 11.57 39.12
N GLU A 381 24.65 11.83 38.38
CA GLU A 381 24.48 11.56 36.97
C GLU A 381 25.01 12.75 36.15
N LEU A 382 26.34 12.88 36.15
CA LEU A 382 27.02 13.95 35.44
C LEU A 382 26.96 13.70 33.94
N CYS A 383 26.51 14.70 33.19
CA CYS A 383 26.52 14.71 31.74
C CYS A 383 27.31 15.93 31.23
N ASP A 384 28.18 15.69 30.25
CA ASP A 384 28.75 16.75 29.41
C ASP A 384 28.05 16.66 28.04
N PRO A 385 27.24 17.65 27.64
CA PRO A 385 26.49 17.60 26.39
C PRO A 385 27.38 17.64 25.14
N PHE A 386 28.69 17.86 25.30
CA PHE A 386 29.70 17.83 24.22
C PHE A 386 30.56 16.56 24.25
N GLU A 387 30.22 15.57 25.08
CA GLU A 387 30.93 14.30 25.12
C GLU A 387 30.74 13.55 23.79
N GLY A 388 31.85 13.09 23.21
CA GLY A 388 31.85 12.33 21.95
C GLY A 388 31.91 13.15 20.65
N GLN A 389 31.79 14.48 20.71
CA GLN A 389 31.96 15.38 19.55
C GLN A 389 33.41 15.56 19.09
#